data_AF-A0A9N7VPW9-F1
#
_entry.id   AF-A0A9N7VPW9-F1
#
_cell.length_a   1.000
_cell.length_b   1.000
_cell.length_c   1.000
_cell.angle_alpha   90.00
_cell.angle_beta   90.00
_cell.angle_gamma   90.00
#
_symmetry.space_group_name_H-M   'P 1'
#
loop_
_entity.id
_entity.type
_entity.pdbx_description
1 polymer ?
#
loop_
_entity_poly.entity_id
_entity_poly.type
_entity_poly.pdbx_seq_one_letter_code
_entity_poly.pdbx_strand_id
1 'polypeptide(L)'
;MEKGYWTKMKDIPPRKRRLYTHFFLGSGNGLDKFIHKRKLKGLIRGTSLSEKRMKWFSGEVWKNPDIDKLLKRVSGWTDDGVVYLEGPQKQKFRIMPLHLPSLPHSNENITFYLGFTFRGPVAYNIV
;
A
#
# COMPACT_ATOMS: atom_id res chain seq x y z
N MET A 1 -25.46 -23.41 -3.37
CA MET A 1 -24.97 -22.25 -2.59
C MET A 1 -24.63 -21.02 -3.46
N GLU A 2 -24.28 -21.17 -4.74
CA GLU A 2 -23.88 -20.04 -5.59
C GLU A 2 -25.00 -19.06 -5.96
N LYS A 3 -26.24 -19.53 -6.16
CA LYS A 3 -27.34 -18.66 -6.64
C LYS A 3 -27.63 -17.47 -5.74
N GLY A 4 -27.50 -17.60 -4.40
CA GLY A 4 -27.75 -16.50 -3.46
C GLY A 4 -26.59 -15.51 -3.32
N TYR A 5 -25.36 -15.90 -3.69
CA TYR A 5 -24.18 -15.06 -3.58
C TYR A 5 -24.24 -13.88 -4.55
N TRP A 6 -24.59 -14.17 -5.80
CA TRP A 6 -24.73 -13.16 -6.86
C TRP A 6 -25.92 -12.22 -6.62
N THR A 7 -27.03 -12.72 -6.06
CA THR A 7 -28.21 -11.89 -5.73
C THR A 7 -27.97 -10.93 -4.56
N LYS A 8 -27.06 -11.29 -3.63
CA LYS A 8 -26.68 -10.43 -2.49
C LYS A 8 -25.51 -9.51 -2.78
N MET A 9 -24.80 -9.73 -3.88
CA MET A 9 -23.74 -8.83 -4.34
C MET A 9 -24.38 -7.50 -4.76
N LYS A 10 -24.33 -6.52 -3.87
CA LYS A 10 -24.70 -5.14 -4.19
C LYS A 10 -23.86 -4.68 -5.38
N ASP A 11 -24.48 -4.03 -6.35
CA ASP A 11 -23.76 -3.33 -7.41
C ASP A 11 -23.08 -2.09 -6.82
N ILE A 12 -22.00 -2.33 -6.10
CA ILE A 12 -21.18 -1.29 -5.48
C ILE A 12 -20.39 -0.65 -6.60
N PRO A 13 -20.55 0.67 -6.86
CA PRO A 13 -19.78 1.35 -7.89
C PRO A 13 -18.27 1.11 -7.68
N PRO A 14 -17.46 0.93 -8.73
CA PRO A 14 -16.02 0.66 -8.62
C PRO A 14 -15.28 1.65 -7.68
N ARG A 15 -15.71 2.92 -7.64
CA ARG A 15 -15.25 3.94 -6.68
C ARG A 15 -15.35 3.50 -5.21
N LYS A 16 -16.42 2.80 -4.82
CA LYS A 16 -16.66 2.29 -3.47
C LYS A 16 -15.97 0.94 -3.21
N ARG A 17 -15.51 0.24 -4.26
CA ARG A 17 -14.69 -0.99 -4.15
C ARG A 17 -13.19 -0.70 -3.98
N ARG A 18 -12.79 0.57 -4.03
CA ARG A 18 -11.38 0.99 -4.00
C ARG A 18 -10.73 0.58 -2.68
N LEU A 19 -9.60 -0.09 -2.77
CA LEU A 19 -8.75 -0.43 -1.63
C LEU A 19 -8.31 0.86 -0.93
N TYR A 20 -8.96 1.20 0.18
CA TYR A 20 -8.59 2.37 0.96
C TYR A 20 -7.57 1.96 2.03
N THR A 21 -6.33 2.39 1.82
CA THR A 21 -5.28 2.23 2.82
C THR A 21 -5.49 3.24 3.93
N HIS A 22 -5.71 2.73 5.13
CA HIS A 22 -5.96 3.53 6.33
C HIS A 22 -4.67 3.78 7.11
N PHE A 23 -3.83 2.75 7.20
CA PHE A 23 -2.58 2.78 7.95
C PHE A 23 -1.41 2.40 7.07
N PHE A 24 -0.23 2.87 7.43
CA PHE A 24 1.04 2.50 6.82
C PHE A 24 2.01 2.04 7.91
N LEU A 25 2.96 1.21 7.53
CA LEU A 25 4.03 0.79 8.42
C LEU A 25 5.03 1.94 8.62
N GLY A 26 5.13 2.39 9.85
CA GLY A 26 6.04 3.42 10.34
C GLY A 26 7.37 2.85 10.86
N SER A 27 8.34 3.74 11.02
CA SER A 27 9.65 3.47 11.62
C SER A 27 9.65 3.37 13.15
N GLY A 28 8.52 3.65 13.81
CA GLY A 28 8.38 3.64 15.27
C GLY A 28 8.40 2.24 15.91
N ASN A 29 8.18 2.20 17.23
CA ASN A 29 8.11 0.98 18.04
C ASN A 29 6.68 0.72 18.52
N GLY A 30 6.37 -0.54 18.88
CA GLY A 30 5.03 -0.90 19.37
C GLY A 30 3.91 -0.48 18.41
N LEU A 31 2.92 0.26 18.94
CA LEU A 31 1.77 0.77 18.17
C LEU A 31 2.11 1.98 17.30
N ASP A 32 3.20 2.69 17.56
CA ASP A 32 3.65 3.82 16.75
C ASP A 32 4.10 3.40 15.34
N LYS A 33 4.25 2.08 15.12
CA LYS A 33 4.41 1.47 13.79
C LYS A 33 3.20 1.67 12.89
N PHE A 34 2.02 2.02 13.40
CA PHE A 34 0.83 2.19 12.58
C PHE A 34 0.55 3.66 12.32
N ILE A 35 1.02 4.16 11.18
CA ILE A 35 0.86 5.55 10.78
C ILE A 35 -0.45 5.72 10.01
N HIS A 36 -1.41 6.43 10.59
CA HIS A 36 -2.66 6.73 9.90
C HIS A 36 -2.44 7.66 8.70
N LYS A 37 -3.11 7.38 7.56
CA LYS A 37 -3.00 8.13 6.30
C LYS A 37 -3.24 9.64 6.43
N ARG A 38 -4.03 10.07 7.43
CA ARG A 38 -4.25 11.50 7.70
C ARG A 38 -2.95 12.22 8.10
N LYS A 39 -2.05 11.56 8.86
CA LYS A 39 -0.75 12.12 9.26
C LYS A 39 0.13 12.36 8.03
N LEU A 40 0.16 11.39 7.11
CA LEU A 40 0.86 11.51 5.83
C LEU A 40 0.29 12.62 4.94
N LYS A 41 -1.04 12.76 4.88
CA LYS A 41 -1.69 13.86 4.13
C LYS A 41 -1.31 15.25 4.64
N GLY A 42 -0.99 15.39 5.93
CA GLY A 42 -0.51 16.64 6.51
C GLY A 42 0.87 17.04 6.00
N LEU A 43 1.73 16.07 5.68
CA LEU A 43 3.10 16.29 5.21
C LEU A 43 3.20 16.64 3.72
N ILE A 44 2.12 16.43 2.95
CA ILE A 44 2.13 16.69 1.51
C ILE A 44 1.89 18.17 1.26
N ARG A 45 2.90 18.82 0.70
CA ARG A 45 2.84 20.21 0.23
C ARG A 45 1.87 20.32 -0.95
N GLY A 46 1.01 21.33 -0.90
CA GLY A 46 0.02 21.63 -1.94
C GLY A 46 -1.08 22.53 -1.39
N THR A 47 -1.58 23.45 -2.21
CA THR A 47 -2.58 24.44 -1.80
C THR A 47 -4.00 23.89 -1.90
N SER A 48 -4.27 23.00 -2.86
CA SER A 48 -5.60 22.41 -3.08
C SER A 48 -5.67 20.93 -2.74
N LEU A 49 -6.88 20.45 -2.41
CA LEU A 49 -7.15 19.01 -2.22
C LEU A 49 -6.90 18.20 -3.49
N SER A 50 -7.14 18.80 -4.66
CA SER A 50 -6.93 18.14 -5.96
C SER A 50 -5.45 17.88 -6.21
N GLU A 51 -4.61 18.89 -5.99
CA GLU A 51 -3.16 18.78 -6.16
C GLU A 51 -2.57 17.70 -5.25
N LYS A 52 -2.94 17.69 -3.96
CA LYS A 52 -2.50 16.65 -3.01
C LYS A 52 -2.94 15.25 -3.47
N ARG A 53 -4.14 15.13 -4.06
CA ARG A 53 -4.65 13.86 -4.57
C ARG A 53 -3.86 13.39 -5.79
N MET A 54 -3.51 14.30 -6.69
CA MET A 54 -2.69 14.00 -7.86
C MET A 54 -1.30 13.54 -7.45
N LYS A 55 -0.66 14.20 -6.48
CA LYS A 55 0.63 13.78 -5.93
C LYS A 55 0.60 12.36 -5.35
N TRP A 56 -0.50 12.00 -4.67
CA TRP A 56 -0.70 10.62 -4.17
C TRP A 56 -0.84 9.61 -5.31
N PHE A 57 -1.51 9.99 -6.41
CA PHE A 57 -1.75 9.11 -7.54
C PHE A 57 -0.51 8.94 -8.43
N SER A 58 0.25 10.01 -8.64
CA SER A 58 1.52 9.98 -9.40
C SER A 58 2.67 9.33 -8.64
N GLY A 59 2.52 9.13 -7.33
CA GLY A 59 3.59 8.62 -6.47
C GLY A 59 4.63 9.66 -6.08
N GLU A 60 4.44 10.94 -6.44
CA GLU A 60 5.33 12.04 -6.05
C GLU A 60 5.46 12.17 -4.52
N VAL A 61 4.43 11.77 -3.79
CA VAL A 61 4.44 11.72 -2.31
C VAL A 61 5.61 10.90 -1.75
N TRP A 62 6.07 9.88 -2.47
CA TRP A 62 7.15 9.01 -1.99
C TRP A 62 8.53 9.66 -2.11
N LYS A 63 8.66 10.77 -2.85
CA LYS A 63 9.90 11.55 -2.96
C LYS A 63 10.10 12.50 -1.78
N ASN A 64 9.09 12.67 -0.92
CA ASN A 64 9.18 13.57 0.22
C ASN A 64 10.00 12.93 1.36
N PRO A 65 11.13 13.54 1.78
CA PRO A 65 11.98 12.99 2.84
C PRO A 65 11.26 12.89 4.20
N ASP A 66 10.26 13.72 4.48
CA ASP A 66 9.50 13.64 5.73
C ASP A 66 8.62 12.38 5.77
N ILE A 67 8.15 11.93 4.60
CA ILE A 67 7.39 10.68 4.47
C ILE A 67 8.32 9.48 4.62
N ASP A 68 9.51 9.52 4.01
CA ASP A 68 10.52 8.47 4.12
C ASP A 68 11.04 8.30 5.56
N LYS A 69 11.21 9.40 6.31
CA LYS A 69 11.55 9.35 7.75
C LYS A 69 10.44 8.73 8.61
N LEU A 70 9.18 9.02 8.27
CA LEU A 70 8.02 8.58 9.05
C LEU A 70 7.68 7.11 8.78
N LEU A 71 7.81 6.68 7.53
CA LEU A 71 7.49 5.33 7.10
C LEU A 71 8.71 4.42 7.15
N LYS A 72 8.46 3.12 7.27
CA LYS A 72 9.51 2.12 7.15
C LYS A 72 9.41 1.45 5.79
N ARG A 73 10.49 1.51 5.00
CA ARG A 73 10.65 0.62 3.84
C ARG A 73 10.89 -0.81 4.32
N VAL A 74 10.25 -1.75 3.65
CA VAL A 74 10.42 -3.18 3.86
C VAL A 74 11.06 -3.78 2.61
N SER A 75 11.93 -4.75 2.84
CA SER A 75 12.50 -5.57 1.77
C SER A 75 11.61 -6.79 1.54
N GLY A 76 11.46 -7.16 0.29
CA GLY A 76 10.76 -8.35 -0.15
C GLY A 76 11.35 -8.84 -1.46
N TRP A 77 10.67 -9.78 -2.08
CA TRP A 77 11.06 -10.26 -3.41
C TRP A 77 9.82 -10.48 -4.25
N THR A 78 10.04 -10.52 -5.55
CA THR A 78 9.05 -10.93 -6.53
C THR A 78 9.30 -12.36 -6.94
N ASP A 79 8.22 -13.11 -7.12
CA ASP A 79 8.26 -14.47 -7.64
C ASP A 79 7.01 -14.64 -8.52
N ASP A 80 7.24 -14.81 -9.84
CA ASP A 80 6.20 -14.90 -10.88
C ASP A 80 5.15 -13.77 -10.83
N GLY A 81 5.61 -12.52 -10.69
CA GLY A 81 4.72 -11.35 -10.64
C GLY A 81 3.91 -11.24 -9.32
N VAL A 82 4.26 -12.02 -8.30
CA VAL A 82 3.69 -11.91 -6.95
C VAL A 82 4.73 -11.30 -6.01
N VAL A 83 4.31 -10.34 -5.18
CA VAL A 83 5.17 -9.73 -4.15
C VAL A 83 5.09 -10.55 -2.88
N TYR A 84 6.25 -10.88 -2.34
CA TYR A 84 6.40 -11.55 -1.05
C TYR A 84 7.18 -10.70 -0.06
N LEU A 85 6.80 -10.85 1.21
CA LEU A 85 7.48 -10.29 2.36
C LEU A 85 7.74 -11.44 3.35
N GLU A 86 8.95 -11.52 3.88
CA GLU A 86 9.23 -12.39 5.03
C GLU A 86 8.81 -11.67 6.31
N GLY A 87 7.86 -12.25 7.03
CA GLY A 87 7.42 -11.74 8.32
C GLY A 87 8.04 -12.51 9.50
N PRO A 88 7.48 -12.34 10.70
CA PRO A 88 7.94 -13.07 11.88
C PRO A 88 7.95 -14.57 11.65
N GLN A 89 8.90 -15.28 12.29
CA GLN A 89 9.03 -16.74 12.20
C GLN A 89 9.31 -17.27 10.78
N LYS A 90 9.92 -16.45 9.91
CA LYS A 90 10.23 -16.78 8.51
C LYS A 90 9.00 -17.11 7.67
N GLN A 91 7.83 -16.64 8.08
CA GLN A 91 6.60 -16.86 7.35
C GLN A 91 6.56 -15.95 6.10
N LYS A 92 6.25 -16.56 4.95
CA LYS A 92 6.06 -15.83 3.69
C LYS A 92 4.66 -15.23 3.63
N PHE A 93 4.59 -13.90 3.46
CA PHE A 93 3.35 -13.16 3.27
C PHE A 93 3.24 -12.70 1.82
N ARG A 94 2.14 -13.06 1.17
CA ARG A 94 1.79 -12.51 -0.14
C ARG A 94 1.20 -11.11 0.03
N ILE A 95 1.80 -10.13 -0.65
CA ILE A 95 1.38 -8.73 -0.59
C ILE A 95 0.78 -8.32 -1.93
N MET A 96 -0.33 -7.58 -1.89
CA MET A 96 -0.94 -7.07 -3.11
C MET A 96 -0.19 -5.82 -3.58
N PRO A 97 0.39 -5.77 -4.78
CA PRO A 97 0.94 -4.54 -5.33
C PRO A 97 -0.19 -3.55 -5.63
N LEU A 98 0.00 -2.27 -5.32
CA LEU A 98 -0.97 -1.25 -5.73
C LEU A 98 -0.96 -1.02 -7.24
N HIS A 99 0.23 -1.00 -7.84
CA HIS A 99 0.45 -0.81 -9.27
C HIS A 99 1.12 -2.05 -9.85
N LEU A 100 0.32 -2.92 -10.46
CA LEU A 100 0.80 -4.13 -11.13
C LEU A 100 1.86 -3.85 -12.21
N PRO A 101 1.74 -2.79 -13.05
CA PRO A 101 2.75 -2.51 -14.07
C PRO A 101 4.12 -2.10 -13.51
N SER A 102 4.19 -1.77 -12.21
CA SER A 102 5.44 -1.41 -11.53
C SER A 102 6.21 -2.63 -11.01
N LEU A 103 5.72 -3.84 -11.25
CA LEU A 103 6.43 -5.05 -10.87
C LEU A 103 7.50 -5.42 -11.90
N PRO A 104 8.69 -5.84 -11.44
CA PRO A 104 9.64 -6.51 -12.31
C PRO A 104 9.03 -7.81 -12.84
N HIS A 105 9.39 -8.16 -14.08
CA HIS A 105 8.97 -9.41 -14.72
C HIS A 105 9.83 -10.61 -14.28
N SER A 106 10.98 -10.31 -13.66
CA SER A 106 11.99 -11.21 -13.13
C SER A 106 11.84 -11.37 -11.61
N ASN A 107 12.43 -12.46 -11.09
CA ASN A 107 12.52 -12.70 -9.66
C ASN A 107 13.61 -11.80 -9.04
N GLU A 108 13.19 -10.64 -8.55
CA GLU A 108 14.07 -9.61 -8.02
C GLU A 108 13.77 -9.29 -6.56
N ASN A 109 14.82 -8.93 -5.83
CA ASN A 109 14.71 -8.31 -4.52
C ASN A 109 14.21 -6.88 -4.68
N ILE A 110 13.10 -6.59 -4.02
CA ILE A 110 12.44 -5.28 -4.11
C ILE A 110 12.31 -4.66 -2.73
N THR A 111 12.14 -3.35 -2.73
CA THR A 111 11.82 -2.58 -1.54
C THR A 111 10.53 -1.81 -1.74
N PHE A 112 9.72 -1.65 -0.70
CA PHE A 112 8.44 -0.97 -0.82
C PHE A 112 7.95 -0.44 0.53
N TYR A 113 6.94 0.41 0.51
CA TYR A 113 6.18 0.81 1.70
C TYR A 113 4.97 -0.10 1.87
N LEU A 114 4.72 -0.53 3.11
CA LEU A 114 3.60 -1.40 3.45
C LEU A 114 2.39 -0.56 3.91
N GLY A 115 1.28 -0.70 3.20
CA GLY A 115 -0.01 -0.12 3.57
C GLY A 115 -1.00 -1.18 4.02
N PHE A 116 -1.90 -0.83 4.94
CA PHE A 116 -2.96 -1.71 5.45
C PHE A 116 -4.33 -1.21 5.02
N THR A 117 -5.04 -2.08 4.31
CA THR A 117 -6.45 -1.93 3.94
C THR A 117 -7.28 -2.94 4.72
N PHE A 118 -8.61 -2.79 4.73
CA PHE A 118 -9.48 -3.82 5.30
C PHE A 118 -9.46 -5.16 4.54
N ARG A 119 -8.90 -5.18 3.32
CA ARG A 119 -8.70 -6.43 2.54
C ARG A 119 -7.32 -7.05 2.75
N GLY A 120 -6.47 -6.41 3.56
CA GLY A 120 -5.10 -6.87 3.83
C GLY A 120 -4.02 -5.88 3.40
N PRO A 121 -2.75 -6.33 3.45
CA PRO A 121 -1.59 -5.50 3.16
C PRO A 121 -1.42 -5.22 1.66
N VAL A 122 -0.91 -4.02 1.36
CA VAL A 122 -0.68 -3.52 0.01
C VAL A 122 0.72 -2.91 -0.10
N ALA A 123 1.44 -3.23 -1.17
CA ALA A 123 2.77 -2.68 -1.45
C ALA A 123 2.67 -1.38 -2.26
N TYR A 124 3.39 -0.35 -1.81
CA TYR A 124 3.47 0.98 -2.39
C TYR A 124 4.91 1.33 -2.77
N ASN A 125 5.10 2.04 -3.88
CA ASN A 125 6.41 2.52 -4.33
C ASN A 125 7.47 1.41 -4.35
N ILE A 126 7.18 0.37 -5.13
CA ILE A 126 8.07 -0.76 -5.38
C ILE A 126 9.26 -0.23 -6.19
N VAL A 127 10.46 -0.46 -5.66
CA VAL A 127 11.76 -0.12 -6.27
C VAL A 127 12.68 -1.32 -6.11
#